data_AF-A0A850H5Z9-F1
#
_entry.id   AF-A0A850H5Z9-F1
#
_cell.length_a   1.000
_cell.length_b   1.000
_cell.length_c   1.000
_cell.angle_alpha   90.00
_cell.angle_beta   90.00
_cell.angle_gamma   90.00
#
_symmetry.space_group_name_H-M   'P 1'
#
loop_
_entity.id
_entity.type
_entity.pdbx_description
1 polymer ?
#
loop_
_entity_poly.entity_id
_entity_poly.type
_entity_poly.pdbx_seq_one_letter_code
_entity_poly.pdbx_strand_id
1 'polypeptide(L)'
;MIDIRTCSRFAVLTVSCIGLISAAPPNEAPGRGVLCLGTFIYFVEKVGNQCRAGQDPEFQARIASYSQRFDDYIVRNTGGDPAVLEKFKEGQNLDSEDHHYICEGDVAESYDSFKSVDAGELDRAVDELLADDGPPSFGDCV
;
A
#
# COMPACT_ATOMS: atom_id res chain seq x y z
N MET A 1 61.27 8.48 37.59
CA MET A 1 61.31 9.95 37.43
C MET A 1 61.33 10.24 35.96
N ILE A 2 60.19 10.64 35.39
CA ILE A 2 60.10 11.15 34.02
C ILE A 2 59.46 12.53 34.14
N ASP A 3 60.26 13.52 33.76
CA ASP A 3 60.00 14.95 33.87
C ASP A 3 59.08 15.40 32.72
N ILE A 4 58.05 16.15 33.09
CA ILE A 4 57.04 16.75 32.21
C ILE A 4 57.59 18.10 31.77
N ARG A 5 58.17 18.19 30.57
CA ARG A 5 58.36 19.45 29.87
C ARG A 5 58.32 19.24 28.37
N THR A 6 57.21 19.67 27.77
CA THR A 6 57.14 20.69 26.69
C THR A 6 55.93 20.40 25.81
N CYS A 7 54.81 21.04 26.15
CA CYS A 7 53.76 21.35 25.20
C CYS A 7 54.35 22.25 24.10
N SER A 8 54.38 21.79 22.86
CA SER A 8 54.22 22.69 21.73
C SER A 8 53.75 21.96 20.48
N ARG A 9 52.48 22.26 20.17
CA ARG A 9 51.97 22.56 18.83
C ARG A 9 52.03 21.40 17.84
N PHE A 10 50.94 20.67 17.72
CA PHE A 10 50.23 20.38 16.47
C PHE A 10 48.93 19.67 16.82
N ALA A 11 47.90 20.46 17.14
CA ALA A 11 46.53 19.95 17.24
C ALA A 11 45.97 19.89 15.82
N VAL A 12 46.12 18.74 15.17
CA VAL A 12 45.30 18.39 14.00
C VAL A 12 44.21 17.46 14.51
N LEU A 13 43.17 18.06 15.07
CA LEU A 13 41.90 17.39 15.33
C LEU A 13 41.20 17.23 13.97
N THR A 14 41.47 16.13 13.27
CA THR A 14 40.58 15.64 12.23
C THR A 14 39.32 15.10 12.92
N VAL A 15 38.36 15.99 13.17
CA VAL A 15 36.98 15.60 13.44
C VAL A 15 36.43 15.06 12.13
N SER A 16 36.54 13.73 11.96
CA SER A 16 35.77 13.02 10.93
C SER A 16 34.30 13.10 11.32
N CYS A 17 33.61 14.14 10.84
CA CYS A 17 32.16 14.14 10.73
C CYS A 17 31.78 13.06 9.73
N ILE A 18 31.67 11.81 10.19
CA ILE A 18 30.95 10.77 9.47
C ILE A 18 29.48 11.18 9.58
N GLY A 19 29.05 12.04 8.65
CA GLY A 19 27.65 12.29 8.43
C GLY A 19 27.01 10.94 8.10
N LEU A 20 26.15 10.48 9.00
CA LEU A 20 25.21 9.39 8.72
C LEU A 20 24.32 9.89 7.59
N ILE A 21 24.70 9.61 6.35
CA ILE A 21 23.80 9.68 5.22
C ILE A 21 22.79 8.57 5.48
N SER A 22 21.72 8.91 6.19
CA SER A 22 20.51 8.12 6.19
C SER A 22 20.04 8.12 4.73
N ALA A 23 20.36 7.05 4.00
CA ALA A 23 19.75 6.82 2.71
C ALA A 23 18.26 6.70 2.98
N ALA A 24 17.51 7.77 2.71
CA ALA A 24 16.07 7.67 2.64
C ALA A 24 15.75 6.52 1.67
N PRO A 25 14.79 5.64 1.99
CA PRO A 25 14.37 4.61 1.06
C PRO A 25 14.05 5.27 -0.28
N PRO A 26 14.36 4.63 -1.41
CA PRO A 26 14.09 5.20 -2.73
C PRO A 26 12.61 5.60 -2.78
N ASN A 27 12.34 6.86 -3.14
CA ASN A 27 10.97 7.31 -3.40
C ASN A 27 10.39 6.41 -4.49
N GLU A 28 9.45 5.55 -4.12
CA GLU A 28 8.71 4.76 -5.11
C GLU A 28 7.99 5.70 -6.07
N ALA A 29 7.91 5.32 -7.35
CA ALA A 29 7.21 6.15 -8.33
C ALA A 29 5.72 6.23 -7.97
N PRO A 30 5.10 7.42 -7.95
CA PRO A 30 3.65 7.55 -7.71
C PRO A 30 2.83 6.63 -8.62
N GLY A 31 1.81 6.00 -8.06
CA GLY A 31 0.95 5.03 -8.76
C GLY A 31 1.50 3.60 -8.82
N ARG A 32 2.76 3.37 -8.40
CA ARG A 32 3.31 2.02 -8.24
C ARG A 32 2.55 1.24 -7.17
N GLY A 33 2.09 0.03 -7.49
CA GLY A 33 1.38 -0.83 -6.54
C GLY A 33 -0.11 -0.55 -6.38
N VAL A 34 -0.63 0.54 -6.94
CA VAL A 34 -2.05 0.92 -6.84
C VAL A 34 -2.96 -0.18 -7.39
N LEU A 35 -2.66 -0.74 -8.56
CA LEU A 35 -3.50 -1.80 -9.14
C LEU A 35 -3.44 -3.08 -8.30
N CYS A 36 -2.31 -3.35 -7.65
CA CYS A 36 -2.14 -4.53 -6.80
C CYS A 36 -2.99 -4.46 -5.54
N LEU A 37 -2.78 -3.43 -4.71
CA LEU A 37 -3.52 -3.29 -3.46
C LEU A 37 -5.02 -3.07 -3.75
N GLY A 38 -5.34 -2.33 -4.81
CA GLY A 38 -6.70 -2.16 -5.30
C GLY A 38 -7.38 -3.50 -5.57
N THR A 39 -6.76 -4.41 -6.34
CA THR A 39 -7.30 -5.75 -6.62
C THR A 39 -7.62 -6.52 -5.33
N PHE A 40 -6.71 -6.53 -4.35
CA PHE A 40 -6.98 -7.21 -3.07
C PHE A 40 -8.16 -6.59 -2.32
N ILE A 41 -8.23 -5.26 -2.25
CA ILE A 41 -9.34 -4.53 -1.62
C ILE A 41 -10.68 -4.88 -2.30
N TYR A 42 -10.71 -4.92 -3.63
CA TYR A 42 -11.92 -5.28 -4.37
C TYR A 42 -12.37 -6.73 -4.10
N PHE A 43 -11.43 -7.67 -4.02
CA PHE A 43 -11.77 -9.05 -3.64
C PHE A 43 -12.27 -9.14 -2.20
N VAL A 44 -11.63 -8.45 -1.25
CA VAL A 44 -12.09 -8.41 0.14
C VAL A 44 -13.50 -7.79 0.24
N GLU A 45 -13.76 -6.70 -0.49
CA GLU A 45 -15.11 -6.11 -0.58
C GLU A 45 -16.12 -7.14 -1.12
N LYS A 46 -15.76 -7.83 -2.21
CA LYS A 46 -16.62 -8.83 -2.84
C LYS A 46 -16.92 -10.00 -1.91
N VAL A 47 -15.92 -10.54 -1.23
CA VAL A 47 -16.08 -11.60 -0.22
C VAL A 47 -16.96 -11.11 0.94
N GLY A 48 -16.76 -9.87 1.39
CA GLY A 48 -17.61 -9.23 2.41
C GLY A 48 -19.08 -9.23 2.01
N ASN A 49 -19.36 -8.77 0.80
CA ASN A 49 -20.71 -8.64 0.25
C ASN A 49 -21.38 -10.00 -0.02
N GLN A 50 -20.66 -10.97 -0.57
CA GLN A 50 -21.24 -12.25 -1.01
C GLN A 50 -21.22 -13.33 0.07
N CYS A 51 -20.15 -13.41 0.87
CA CYS A 51 -19.88 -14.56 1.75
C CYS A 51 -20.02 -14.21 3.24
N ARG A 52 -19.84 -12.93 3.60
CA ARG A 52 -19.81 -12.44 4.99
C ARG A 52 -20.87 -11.37 5.25
N ALA A 53 -21.96 -11.35 4.48
CA ALA A 53 -22.99 -10.33 4.59
C ALA A 53 -23.54 -10.19 6.02
N GLY A 54 -23.61 -8.96 6.52
CA GLY A 54 -24.09 -8.64 7.87
C GLY A 54 -23.08 -8.89 8.99
N GLN A 55 -21.87 -9.36 8.68
CA GLN A 55 -20.78 -9.48 9.64
C GLN A 55 -19.91 -8.23 9.61
N ASP A 56 -19.48 -7.77 10.79
CA ASP A 56 -18.50 -6.70 10.94
C ASP A 56 -18.74 -5.47 10.02
N PRO A 57 -19.87 -4.75 10.23
CA PRO A 57 -20.26 -3.66 9.35
C PRO A 57 -19.25 -2.51 9.32
N GLU A 58 -18.47 -2.32 10.38
CA GLU A 58 -17.43 -1.29 10.42
C GLU A 58 -16.27 -1.64 9.48
N PHE A 59 -15.77 -2.88 9.54
CA PHE A 59 -14.72 -3.35 8.63
C PHE A 59 -15.19 -3.31 7.17
N GLN A 60 -16.40 -3.80 6.88
CA GLN A 60 -16.93 -3.79 5.51
C GLN A 60 -17.11 -2.36 4.97
N ALA A 61 -17.58 -1.42 5.80
CA ALA A 61 -17.68 -0.01 5.41
C ALA A 61 -16.30 0.62 5.14
N ARG A 62 -15.28 0.25 5.93
CA ARG A 62 -13.90 0.70 5.71
C ARG A 62 -13.34 0.19 4.39
N ILE A 63 -13.49 -1.11 4.10
CA ILE A 63 -13.04 -1.70 2.83
C ILE A 63 -13.77 -1.08 1.63
N ALA A 64 -15.08 -0.88 1.71
CA ALA A 64 -15.85 -0.19 0.67
C ALA A 64 -15.35 1.25 0.46
N SER A 65 -15.00 1.95 1.55
CA SER A 65 -14.40 3.29 1.44
C SER A 65 -13.03 3.26 0.75
N TYR A 66 -12.19 2.25 1.00
CA TYR A 66 -10.92 2.12 0.28
C TYR A 66 -11.17 1.81 -1.20
N SER A 67 -12.05 0.86 -1.51
CA SER A 67 -12.43 0.49 -2.88
C SER A 67 -12.80 1.74 -3.70
N GLN A 68 -13.65 2.62 -3.16
CA GLN A 68 -14.00 3.88 -3.81
C GLN A 68 -12.78 4.81 -4.01
N ARG A 69 -11.87 4.91 -3.04
CA ARG A 69 -10.67 5.74 -3.15
C ARG A 69 -9.72 5.23 -4.25
N PHE A 70 -9.62 3.92 -4.44
CA PHE A 70 -8.86 3.33 -5.56
C PHE A 70 -9.55 3.57 -6.90
N ASP A 71 -10.88 3.48 -6.96
CA ASP A 71 -11.65 3.84 -8.15
C ASP A 71 -11.38 5.29 -8.56
N ASP A 72 -11.48 6.22 -7.60
CA ASP A 72 -11.23 7.65 -7.82
C ASP A 72 -9.77 7.90 -8.26
N TYR A 73 -8.81 7.20 -7.67
CA TYR A 73 -7.40 7.27 -8.08
C TYR A 73 -7.19 6.80 -9.51
N ILE A 74 -7.73 5.63 -9.86
CA ILE A 74 -7.53 5.06 -11.20
C ILE A 74 -8.17 5.99 -12.22
N VAL A 75 -9.43 6.39 -12.03
CA VAL A 75 -10.14 7.26 -12.97
C VAL A 75 -9.40 8.59 -13.17
N ARG A 76 -8.99 9.27 -12.09
CA ARG A 76 -8.31 10.57 -12.23
C ARG A 76 -6.93 10.45 -12.90
N ASN A 77 -6.23 9.33 -12.70
CA ASN A 77 -4.89 9.10 -13.25
C ASN A 77 -4.87 8.38 -14.61
N THR A 78 -6.04 7.99 -15.15
CA THR A 78 -6.18 7.42 -16.51
C THR A 78 -6.99 8.31 -17.44
N GLY A 79 -6.97 9.62 -17.24
CA GLY A 79 -7.61 10.60 -18.13
C GLY A 79 -9.10 10.81 -17.88
N GLY A 80 -9.63 10.34 -16.74
CA GLY A 80 -11.01 10.58 -16.32
C GLY A 80 -12.05 9.65 -16.97
N ASP A 81 -11.63 8.57 -17.63
CA ASP A 81 -12.53 7.63 -18.31
C ASP A 81 -12.89 6.43 -17.41
N PRO A 82 -14.16 6.31 -16.95
CA PRO A 82 -14.60 5.18 -16.14
C PRO A 82 -14.50 3.83 -16.87
N ALA A 83 -14.50 3.81 -18.20
CA ALA A 83 -14.39 2.55 -18.97
C ALA A 83 -13.01 1.89 -18.81
N VAL A 84 -11.98 2.65 -18.42
CA VAL A 84 -10.66 2.08 -18.09
C VAL A 84 -10.73 1.29 -16.79
N LEU A 85 -11.41 1.82 -15.78
CA LEU A 85 -11.63 1.14 -14.50
C LEU A 85 -12.48 -0.12 -14.68
N GLU A 86 -13.56 -0.04 -15.45
CA GLU A 86 -14.43 -1.19 -15.75
C GLU A 86 -13.64 -2.33 -16.41
N LYS A 87 -12.92 -2.05 -17.50
CA LYS A 87 -12.06 -3.03 -18.18
C LYS A 87 -10.99 -3.62 -17.27
N PHE A 88 -10.43 -2.81 -16.39
CA PHE A 88 -9.48 -3.30 -15.40
C PHE A 88 -10.15 -4.31 -14.47
N LYS A 89 -11.31 -3.97 -13.89
CA LYS A 89 -12.05 -4.86 -12.97
C LYS A 89 -12.51 -6.15 -13.66
N GLU A 90 -13.00 -6.07 -14.90
CA GLU A 90 -13.30 -7.24 -15.74
C GLU A 90 -12.06 -8.12 -15.93
N GLY A 91 -10.91 -7.52 -16.25
CA GLY A 91 -9.65 -8.24 -16.45
C GLY A 91 -9.11 -8.92 -15.17
N GLN A 92 -9.57 -8.50 -13.99
CA GLN A 92 -9.26 -9.14 -12.71
C GLN A 92 -10.30 -10.20 -12.30
N ASN A 93 -11.33 -10.48 -13.13
CA ASN A 93 -12.43 -11.40 -12.80
C ASN A 93 -13.25 -10.95 -11.57
N LEU A 94 -13.29 -9.63 -11.29
CA LEU A 94 -14.05 -9.04 -10.17
C LEU A 94 -15.56 -9.01 -10.42
N ASP A 95 -16.02 -9.36 -11.62
CA ASP A 95 -17.41 -9.55 -12.03
C ASP A 95 -17.87 -11.02 -11.88
N SER A 96 -16.99 -11.95 -11.49
CA SER A 96 -17.35 -13.36 -11.34
C SER A 96 -18.46 -13.60 -10.31
N GLU A 97 -19.55 -14.23 -10.73
CA GLU A 97 -20.65 -14.66 -9.85
C GLU A 97 -20.44 -16.09 -9.30
N ASP A 98 -19.26 -16.69 -9.53
CA ASP A 98 -18.94 -18.02 -9.02
C ASP A 98 -18.68 -17.98 -7.52
N HIS A 99 -19.68 -18.40 -6.74
CA HIS A 99 -19.62 -18.41 -5.28
C HIS A 99 -18.51 -19.32 -4.74
N HIS A 100 -18.14 -20.42 -5.43
CA HIS A 100 -17.03 -21.27 -4.95
C HIS A 100 -15.70 -20.55 -5.13
N TYR A 101 -15.52 -19.84 -6.24
CA TYR A 101 -14.32 -19.04 -6.46
C TYR A 101 -14.18 -17.89 -5.45
N ILE A 102 -15.28 -17.22 -5.11
CA ILE A 102 -15.24 -16.07 -4.19
C ILE A 102 -15.21 -16.49 -2.72
N CYS A 103 -16.01 -17.48 -2.32
CA CYS A 103 -16.24 -17.81 -0.91
C CYS A 103 -15.41 -18.98 -0.37
N GLU A 104 -14.50 -19.53 -1.18
CA GLU A 104 -13.58 -20.60 -0.77
C GLU A 104 -12.13 -20.31 -1.18
N GLY A 105 -11.18 -20.98 -0.52
CA GLY A 105 -9.74 -20.87 -0.83
C GLY A 105 -9.15 -19.47 -0.60
N ASP A 106 -8.07 -19.18 -1.33
CA ASP A 106 -7.23 -17.98 -1.13
C ASP A 106 -8.02 -16.67 -1.25
N VAL A 107 -9.03 -16.60 -2.13
CA VAL A 107 -9.87 -15.40 -2.29
C VAL A 107 -10.65 -15.15 -1.01
N ALA A 108 -11.27 -16.17 -0.42
CA ALA A 108 -12.00 -16.03 0.84
C ALA A 108 -11.06 -15.73 2.02
N GLU A 109 -9.88 -16.35 2.05
CA GLU A 109 -8.86 -16.13 3.09
C GLU A 109 -8.31 -14.69 3.09
N SER A 110 -8.37 -13.99 1.95
CA SER A 110 -7.98 -12.57 1.88
C SER A 110 -8.81 -11.69 2.82
N TYR A 111 -10.09 -12.00 3.03
CA TYR A 111 -10.96 -11.25 3.94
C TYR A 111 -10.48 -11.36 5.39
N ASP A 112 -10.22 -12.59 5.83
CA ASP A 112 -9.77 -12.86 7.20
C ASP A 112 -8.35 -12.31 7.41
N SER A 113 -7.51 -12.35 6.37
CA SER A 113 -6.17 -11.74 6.39
C SER A 113 -6.24 -10.22 6.57
N PHE A 114 -7.02 -9.51 5.75
CA PHE A 114 -7.18 -8.05 5.88
C PHE A 114 -7.81 -7.66 7.22
N LYS A 115 -8.79 -8.44 7.69
CA LYS A 115 -9.42 -8.20 8.98
C LYS A 115 -8.46 -8.36 10.16
N SER A 116 -7.42 -9.20 10.01
CA SER A 116 -6.41 -9.41 11.05
C SER A 116 -5.38 -8.28 11.16
N VAL A 117 -5.25 -7.44 10.12
CA VAL A 117 -4.36 -6.27 10.13
C VAL A 117 -4.97 -5.16 10.99
N ASP A 118 -4.14 -4.42 11.70
CA ASP A 118 -4.59 -3.24 12.44
C ASP A 118 -5.22 -2.23 11.49
N ALA A 119 -6.38 -1.69 11.89
CA ALA A 119 -7.11 -0.74 11.04
C ALA A 119 -6.29 0.51 10.73
N GLY A 120 -5.51 1.01 11.69
CA GLY A 120 -4.64 2.18 11.51
C GLY A 120 -3.40 1.88 10.67
N GLU A 121 -2.97 0.62 10.58
CA GLU A 121 -1.96 0.18 9.60
C GLU A 121 -2.52 0.19 8.18
N LEU A 122 -3.73 -0.35 7.97
CA LEU A 122 -4.40 -0.32 6.67
C LEU A 122 -4.69 1.10 6.21
N ASP A 123 -5.22 1.96 7.10
CA ASP A 123 -5.50 3.36 6.79
C ASP A 123 -4.24 4.07 6.29
N ARG A 124 -3.12 3.93 7.01
CA ARG A 124 -1.85 4.55 6.62
C ARG A 124 -1.31 4.00 5.31
N ALA A 125 -1.40 2.69 5.07
CA ALA A 125 -0.94 2.09 3.83
C ALA A 125 -1.74 2.60 2.62
N VAL A 126 -3.06 2.72 2.75
CA VAL A 126 -3.92 3.28 1.70
C VAL A 126 -3.67 4.77 1.52
N ASP A 127 -3.50 5.54 2.60
CA ASP A 127 -3.20 6.96 2.54
C ASP A 127 -1.86 7.23 1.86
N GLU A 128 -0.81 6.51 2.23
CA GLU A 128 0.53 6.63 1.66
C GLU A 128 0.54 6.27 0.17
N LEU A 129 -0.10 5.15 -0.20
CA LEU A 129 -0.12 4.68 -1.59
C LEU A 129 -0.88 5.62 -2.54
N LEU A 130 -1.93 6.27 -2.04
CA LEU A 130 -2.80 7.15 -2.82
C LEU A 130 -2.46 8.64 -2.68
N ALA A 131 -1.40 8.99 -1.93
CA ALA A 131 -1.03 10.36 -1.60
C ALA A 131 -0.65 11.20 -2.82
N ASP A 132 0.13 10.61 -3.72
CA ASP A 132 0.66 11.28 -4.91
C ASP A 132 0.05 10.71 -6.19
N ASP A 133 -0.32 11.61 -7.10
CA ASP A 133 -0.85 11.25 -8.42
C ASP A 133 0.24 10.71 -9.34
N GLY A 134 -0.09 9.62 -10.03
CA GLY A 134 0.75 8.94 -11.01
C GLY A 134 -0.03 7.85 -11.74
N PRO A 135 0.46 7.40 -12.91
CA PRO A 135 -0.19 6.32 -13.64
C PRO A 135 -0.27 5.06 -12.77
N PRO A 136 -1.47 4.49 -12.56
CA PRO A 136 -1.61 3.32 -11.71
C PRO A 136 -0.91 2.12 -12.36
N SER A 137 -0.17 1.36 -11.55
CA SER A 137 0.52 0.14 -12.00
C SER A 137 0.53 -0.94 -10.90
N PHE A 138 0.88 -2.16 -11.27
CA PHE A 138 1.00 -3.27 -10.32
C PHE A 138 2.25 -3.19 -9.42
N GLY A 139 3.29 -2.46 -9.82
CA GLY A 139 4.55 -2.44 -9.07
C GLY A 139 5.24 -3.81 -9.04
N ASP A 140 5.76 -4.21 -7.88
CA ASP A 140 6.37 -5.54 -7.64
C ASP A 140 5.34 -6.56 -7.11
N CYS A 141 4.06 -6.33 -7.38
CA CYS A 141 3.04 -7.31 -7.07
C CYS A 141 3.23 -8.53 -7.97
N VAL A 142 3.53 -9.67 -7.33
CA VAL A 142 4.03 -10.96 -7.86
C VAL A 142 5.37 -10.96 -8.59
#